data_AF-A0A379WG90-F1
#
_entry.id   AF-A0A379WG90-F1
#
_cell.length_a   1.000
_cell.length_b   1.000
_cell.length_c   1.000
_cell.angle_alpha   90.00
_cell.angle_beta   90.00
_cell.angle_gamma   90.00
#
_symmetry.space_group_name_H-M   'P 1'
#
loop_
_entity.id
_entity.type
_entity.pdbx_description
1 polymer ?
#
loop_
_entity_poly.entity_id
_entity_poly.type
_entity_poly.pdbx_seq_one_letter_code
_entity_poly.pdbx_strand_id
1 'polypeptide(L)'
;MAKNSVWLFLLGVICVVVYAIVNSPSLGLVEKPLMNTTNAILIIMLSVATLTTILCKVETDAILNSSTFKAGMSACICILGVAWLGDTFVSANIDWIKDTAGSVIQGHPWLLAVIFFFASALLYSQAATAKALMPMALALNVSPLTAVASFAAVSGLFILPTYPTLVAAVQMDDTGTTRIGKFVFNHPFFIPGTLGVVLAVCFGFLLGSFML
;
A
#
# COMPACT_ATOMS: atom_id res chain seq x y z
N MET A 1 11.00 5.86 29.75
CA MET A 1 9.82 6.17 28.92
C MET A 1 9.92 5.48 27.55
N ALA A 2 10.91 5.82 26.72
CA ALA A 2 11.06 5.25 25.37
C ALA A 2 11.16 3.71 25.29
N LYS A 3 11.88 3.07 26.22
CA LYS A 3 12.01 1.59 26.21
C LYS A 3 10.67 0.88 26.43
N ASN A 4 9.83 1.41 27.33
CA ASN A 4 8.54 0.78 27.67
C ASN A 4 7.52 0.97 26.55
N SER A 5 7.47 2.14 25.92
CA SER A 5 6.59 2.38 24.76
C SER A 5 6.95 1.50 23.57
N VAL A 6 8.26 1.28 23.32
CA VAL A 6 8.72 0.37 22.27
C VAL A 6 8.29 -1.07 22.55
N TRP A 7 8.42 -1.56 23.79
CA TRP A 7 7.97 -2.91 24.14
C TRP A 7 6.45 -3.09 23.98
N LEU A 8 5.66 -2.10 24.39
CA LEU A 8 4.21 -2.13 24.20
C LEU A 8 3.84 -2.15 22.70
N PHE A 9 4.54 -1.36 21.89
CA PHE A 9 4.36 -1.36 20.44
C PHE A 9 4.71 -2.71 19.82
N LEU A 10 5.87 -3.27 20.16
CA LEU A 10 6.32 -4.58 19.66
C LEU A 10 5.35 -5.70 20.05
N LEU A 11 4.86 -5.69 21.29
CA LEU A 11 3.83 -6.63 21.74
C LEU A 11 2.56 -6.50 20.88
N GLY A 12 2.12 -5.29 20.60
CA GLY A 12 1.01 -5.01 19.70
C GLY A 12 1.20 -5.58 18.29
N VAL A 13 2.37 -5.38 17.70
CA VAL A 13 2.73 -5.93 16.38
C VAL A 13 2.70 -7.46 16.41
N ILE A 14 3.26 -8.08 17.44
CA ILE A 14 3.22 -9.54 17.59
C ILE A 14 1.76 -10.02 17.69
N CYS A 15 0.91 -9.38 18.51
CA CYS A 15 -0.50 -9.73 18.63
C CYS A 15 -1.24 -9.65 17.28
N VAL A 16 -0.97 -8.61 16.49
CA VAL A 16 -1.53 -8.47 15.13
C VAL A 16 -1.10 -9.62 14.22
N VAL A 17 0.19 -9.95 14.20
CA VAL A 17 0.73 -11.01 13.35
C VAL A 17 0.15 -12.36 13.75
N VAL A 18 0.13 -12.67 15.04
CA VAL A 18 -0.48 -13.90 15.57
C VAL A 18 -1.95 -13.99 15.18
N TYR A 19 -2.71 -12.90 15.35
CA TYR A 19 -4.12 -12.85 14.95
C TYR A 19 -4.28 -13.11 13.45
N ALA A 20 -3.50 -12.43 12.61
CA ALA A 20 -3.55 -12.60 11.16
C ALA A 20 -3.22 -14.03 10.71
N ILE A 21 -2.26 -14.69 11.36
CA ILE A 21 -1.90 -16.09 11.09
C ILE A 21 -3.07 -17.01 11.47
N VAL A 22 -3.62 -16.88 12.68
CA VAL A 22 -4.75 -17.72 13.14
C VAL A 22 -5.97 -17.56 12.24
N ASN A 23 -6.22 -16.34 11.76
CA ASN A 23 -7.34 -16.00 10.90
C ASN A 23 -7.09 -16.32 9.42
N SER A 24 -5.89 -16.76 9.06
CA SER A 24 -5.52 -17.03 7.67
C SER A 24 -6.22 -18.30 7.17
N PRO A 25 -6.93 -18.24 6.02
CA PRO A 25 -7.56 -19.41 5.42
C PRO A 25 -6.57 -20.55 5.14
N SER A 26 -5.28 -20.23 4.95
CA SER A 26 -4.22 -21.23 4.69
C SER A 26 -3.96 -22.17 5.86
N LEU A 27 -4.23 -21.74 7.10
CA LEU A 27 -4.07 -22.60 8.27
C LEU A 27 -5.33 -23.41 8.60
N GLY A 28 -6.50 -23.01 8.10
CA GLY A 28 -7.76 -23.72 8.33
C GLY A 28 -8.20 -23.82 9.81
N LEU A 29 -7.58 -23.05 10.72
CA LEU A 29 -7.85 -23.13 12.17
C LEU A 29 -9.19 -22.52 12.57
N VAL A 30 -9.69 -21.56 11.79
CA VAL A 30 -10.94 -20.84 12.05
C VAL A 30 -11.75 -20.77 10.75
N GLU A 31 -12.90 -21.46 10.70
CA GLU A 31 -13.78 -21.44 9.51
C GLU A 31 -14.42 -20.07 9.29
N LYS A 32 -14.84 -19.41 10.37
CA LYS A 32 -15.47 -18.08 10.31
C LYS A 32 -14.85 -17.14 11.35
N PRO A 33 -13.94 -16.25 10.92
CA PRO A 33 -13.40 -15.18 11.75
C PRO A 33 -14.49 -14.37 12.45
N LEU A 34 -14.32 -14.09 13.75
CA LEU A 34 -15.20 -13.15 14.48
C LEU A 34 -15.11 -11.73 13.91
N MET A 35 -13.91 -11.32 13.47
CA MET A 35 -13.67 -10.06 12.79
C MET A 35 -12.62 -10.24 11.71
N ASN A 36 -12.65 -9.36 10.70
CA ASN A 36 -11.59 -9.32 9.70
C ASN A 36 -10.28 -8.79 10.31
N THR A 37 -9.16 -9.13 9.68
CA THR A 37 -7.83 -8.72 10.15
C THR A 37 -7.66 -7.21 10.20
N THR A 38 -8.30 -6.46 9.30
CA THR A 38 -8.27 -4.99 9.29
C THR A 38 -8.84 -4.39 10.57
N ASN A 39 -10.01 -4.84 11.00
CA ASN A 39 -10.66 -4.37 12.23
C ASN A 39 -9.86 -4.79 13.47
N ALA A 40 -9.29 -5.99 13.46
CA ALA A 40 -8.43 -6.46 14.54
C ALA A 40 -7.18 -5.58 14.69
N ILE A 41 -6.52 -5.22 13.58
CA ILE A 41 -5.38 -4.29 13.58
C ILE A 41 -5.76 -2.97 14.24
N LEU A 42 -6.90 -2.38 13.86
CA LEU A 42 -7.36 -1.10 14.41
C LEU A 42 -7.57 -1.18 15.93
N ILE A 43 -8.29 -2.21 16.41
CA ILE A 43 -8.58 -2.38 17.84
C ILE A 43 -7.28 -2.60 18.64
N ILE A 44 -6.39 -3.47 18.15
CA ILE A 44 -5.13 -3.79 18.84
C ILE A 44 -4.24 -2.53 18.90
N MET A 45 -4.06 -1.82 17.78
CA MET A 45 -3.20 -0.65 17.72
C MET A 45 -3.74 0.52 18.56
N LEU A 46 -5.06 0.74 18.58
CA LEU A 46 -5.68 1.73 19.46
C LEU A 46 -5.55 1.35 20.94
N SER A 47 -5.66 0.07 21.26
CA SER A 47 -5.47 -0.43 22.63
C SER A 47 -4.02 -0.23 23.09
N VAL A 48 -3.05 -0.54 22.22
CA VAL A 48 -1.62 -0.33 22.48
C VAL A 48 -1.30 1.16 22.64
N ALA A 49 -1.86 2.02 21.80
CA ALA A 49 -1.72 3.48 21.95
C ALA A 49 -2.28 3.95 23.30
N THR A 50 -3.46 3.47 23.69
CA THR A 50 -4.10 3.79 24.98
C THR A 50 -3.23 3.35 26.16
N LEU A 51 -2.76 2.10 26.16
CA LEU A 51 -1.86 1.58 27.18
C LEU A 51 -0.55 2.35 27.23
N THR A 52 0.00 2.73 26.09
CA THR A 52 1.22 3.53 26.01
C THR A 52 1.02 4.90 26.66
N THR A 53 -0.08 5.59 26.36
CA THR A 53 -0.41 6.89 26.96
C THR A 53 -0.53 6.80 28.48
N ILE A 54 -1.22 5.79 29.00
CA ILE A 54 -1.44 5.59 30.44
C ILE A 54 -0.15 5.17 31.15
N LEU A 55 0.51 4.10 30.68
CA LEU A 55 1.66 3.50 31.38
C LEU A 55 2.93 4.33 31.24
N CYS A 56 3.10 5.05 30.13
CA CYS A 56 4.23 5.96 29.97
C CYS A 56 3.94 7.37 30.48
N LYS A 57 2.70 7.65 30.95
CA LYS A 57 2.26 8.96 31.44
C LYS A 57 2.52 10.07 30.42
N VAL A 58 2.09 9.85 29.18
CA VAL A 58 2.26 10.83 28.10
C VAL A 58 1.26 11.98 28.31
N GLU A 59 1.72 13.22 28.23
CA GLU A 59 0.84 14.39 28.21
C GLU A 59 0.06 14.44 26.89
N THR A 60 -1.27 14.26 26.96
CA THR A 60 -2.13 14.16 25.77
C THR A 60 -2.14 15.43 24.94
N ASP A 61 -2.01 16.60 25.58
CA ASP A 61 -1.99 17.89 24.89
C ASP A 61 -0.71 18.08 24.06
N ALA A 62 0.40 17.47 24.49
CA ALA A 62 1.64 17.47 23.74
C ALA A 62 1.53 16.63 22.46
N ILE A 63 0.69 15.59 22.44
CA ILE A 63 0.48 14.74 21.26
C ILE A 63 -0.13 15.57 20.13
N LEU A 64 -1.21 16.31 20.40
CA LEU A 64 -1.91 17.13 19.39
C LEU A 64 -1.00 18.23 18.81
N ASN A 65 -0.05 18.72 19.60
CA ASN A 65 0.88 19.76 19.19
C ASN A 65 2.12 19.23 18.48
N SER A 66 2.39 17.93 18.54
CA SER A 66 3.54 17.31 17.87
C SER A 66 3.46 17.41 16.35
N SER A 67 4.61 17.63 15.71
CA SER A 67 4.73 17.64 14.24
C SER A 67 4.25 16.32 13.64
N THR A 68 4.56 15.19 14.29
CA THR A 68 4.16 13.85 13.85
C THR A 68 2.64 13.69 13.78
N PHE A 69 1.92 14.12 14.82
CA PHE A 69 0.45 14.02 14.84
C PHE A 69 -0.18 14.94 13.79
N LYS A 70 0.28 16.19 13.67
CA LYS A 70 -0.23 17.14 12.67
C LYS A 70 -0.01 16.66 11.24
N ALA A 71 1.20 16.17 10.95
CA ALA A 71 1.54 15.56 9.67
C ALA A 71 0.67 14.33 9.38
N GLY A 72 0.49 13.45 10.38
CA GLY A 72 -0.36 12.27 10.28
C GLY A 72 -1.83 12.61 9.99
N MET A 73 -2.41 13.57 10.72
CA MET A 73 -3.79 14.00 10.51
C MET A 73 -4.00 14.66 9.14
N SER A 74 -3.05 15.50 8.70
CA SER A 74 -3.09 16.07 7.35
C SER A 74 -3.05 14.99 6.28
N ALA A 75 -2.15 14.01 6.41
CA ALA A 75 -2.09 12.87 5.50
C ALA A 75 -3.41 12.07 5.49
N CYS A 76 -3.98 11.75 6.66
CA CYS A 76 -5.26 11.05 6.76
C CYS A 76 -6.38 11.73 5.98
N ILE A 77 -6.52 13.06 6.10
CA ILE A 77 -7.55 13.82 5.36
C ILE A 77 -7.29 13.77 3.86
N CYS A 78 -6.04 13.98 3.42
CA CYS A 78 -5.67 13.91 2.01
C CYS A 78 -5.98 12.53 1.40
N ILE A 79 -5.71 11.46 2.14
CA ILE A 79 -5.93 10.08 1.69
C ILE A 79 -7.42 9.76 1.66
N LEU A 80 -8.17 10.07 2.72
CA LEU A 80 -9.60 9.78 2.75
C LEU A 80 -10.33 10.46 1.58
N GLY A 81 -9.95 11.67 1.20
CA GLY A 81 -10.50 12.33 0.02
C GLY A 81 -10.07 11.66 -1.29
N VAL A 82 -8.76 11.58 -1.55
CA VAL A 82 -8.26 11.15 -2.86
C VAL A 82 -8.38 9.64 -3.08
N ALA A 83 -8.10 8.83 -2.06
CA ALA A 83 -8.22 7.38 -2.16
C ALA A 83 -9.68 6.95 -2.30
N TRP A 84 -10.63 7.62 -1.62
CA TRP A 84 -12.04 7.30 -1.79
C TRP A 84 -12.57 7.68 -3.18
N LEU A 85 -12.14 8.83 -3.71
CA LEU A 85 -12.47 9.22 -5.09
C LEU A 85 -11.89 8.22 -6.09
N GLY A 86 -10.62 7.84 -5.93
CA GLY A 86 -9.94 6.84 -6.76
C GLY A 86 -10.64 5.48 -6.71
N ASP A 87 -10.93 4.98 -5.52
CA ASP A 87 -11.64 3.72 -5.31
C ASP A 87 -13.05 3.73 -5.90
N THR A 88 -13.81 4.81 -5.71
CA THR A 88 -15.15 4.97 -6.29
C THR A 88 -15.10 4.99 -7.81
N PHE A 89 -14.17 5.78 -8.39
CA PHE A 89 -13.99 5.86 -9.83
C PHE A 89 -13.59 4.51 -10.43
N VAL A 90 -12.62 3.82 -9.85
CA VAL A 90 -12.16 2.52 -10.36
C VAL A 90 -13.23 1.46 -10.18
N SER A 91 -13.91 1.41 -9.03
CA SER A 91 -14.99 0.46 -8.79
C SER A 91 -16.15 0.65 -9.78
N ALA A 92 -16.48 1.89 -10.14
CA ALA A 92 -17.52 2.19 -11.13
C ALA A 92 -17.14 1.81 -12.57
N ASN A 93 -15.83 1.74 -12.88
CA ASN A 93 -15.32 1.49 -14.23
C ASN A 93 -14.52 0.18 -14.35
N ILE A 94 -14.60 -0.70 -13.35
CA ILE A 94 -13.69 -1.85 -13.25
C ILE A 94 -13.85 -2.82 -14.42
N ASP A 95 -15.07 -2.99 -14.93
CA ASP A 95 -15.34 -3.86 -16.06
C ASP A 95 -14.73 -3.29 -17.34
N TRP A 96 -14.90 -1.99 -17.60
CA TRP A 96 -14.26 -1.31 -18.71
C TRP A 96 -12.72 -1.36 -18.63
N ILE A 97 -12.15 -1.19 -17.44
CA ILE A 97 -10.71 -1.31 -17.20
C ILE A 97 -10.23 -2.73 -17.55
N LYS A 98 -10.97 -3.77 -17.13
CA LYS A 98 -10.63 -5.17 -17.42
C LYS A 98 -10.73 -5.48 -18.91
N ASP A 99 -11.79 -5.03 -19.58
CA ASP A 99 -12.00 -5.27 -21.01
C ASP A 99 -10.90 -4.60 -21.85
N THR A 100 -10.62 -3.33 -21.54
CA THR A 100 -9.56 -2.57 -22.21
C THR A 100 -8.19 -3.19 -21.95
N ALA A 101 -7.87 -3.48 -20.68
CA ALA A 101 -6.63 -4.16 -20.31
C ALA A 101 -6.49 -5.51 -21.01
N GLY A 102 -7.58 -6.27 -21.12
CA GLY A 102 -7.55 -7.59 -21.72
C GLY A 102 -7.22 -7.57 -23.21
N SER A 103 -7.81 -6.63 -23.96
CA SER A 103 -7.50 -6.43 -25.38
C SER A 103 -6.03 -6.08 -25.62
N VAL A 104 -5.43 -5.30 -24.71
CA VAL A 104 -4.03 -4.86 -24.78
C VAL A 104 -3.07 -6.00 -24.43
N ILE A 105 -3.39 -6.77 -23.39
CA ILE A 105 -2.58 -7.89 -22.90
C ILE A 105 -2.50 -9.03 -23.92
N GLN A 106 -3.60 -9.33 -24.63
CA GLN A 106 -3.62 -10.39 -25.65
C GLN A 106 -2.60 -10.15 -26.77
N GLY A 107 -2.36 -8.89 -27.14
CA GLY A 107 -1.33 -8.54 -28.14
C GLY A 107 0.07 -8.41 -27.56
N HIS A 108 0.20 -7.92 -26.32
CA HIS A 108 1.48 -7.62 -25.70
C HIS A 108 1.46 -7.91 -24.18
N PRO A 109 1.74 -9.16 -23.76
CA PRO A 109 1.60 -9.57 -22.36
C PRO A 109 2.45 -8.76 -21.36
N TRP A 110 3.59 -8.22 -21.78
CA TRP A 110 4.47 -7.39 -20.93
C TRP A 110 3.83 -6.06 -20.51
N LEU A 111 2.80 -5.59 -21.22
CA LEU A 111 2.03 -4.40 -20.84
C LEU A 111 1.23 -4.60 -19.55
N LEU A 112 1.10 -5.84 -19.05
CA LEU A 112 0.55 -6.10 -17.72
C LEU A 112 1.28 -5.30 -16.63
N ALA A 113 2.61 -5.15 -16.73
CA ALA A 113 3.38 -4.34 -15.78
C ALA A 113 2.98 -2.86 -15.84
N VAL A 114 2.79 -2.33 -17.05
CA VAL A 114 2.36 -0.94 -17.26
C VAL A 114 0.96 -0.72 -16.70
N ILE A 115 0.05 -1.67 -16.95
CA ILE A 115 -1.31 -1.65 -16.42
C ILE A 115 -1.29 -1.67 -14.89
N PHE A 116 -0.51 -2.55 -14.26
CA PHE A 116 -0.38 -2.57 -12.79
C PHE A 116 0.22 -1.28 -12.23
N PHE A 117 1.20 -0.67 -12.92
CA PHE A 117 1.82 0.58 -12.50
C PHE A 117 0.80 1.72 -12.39
N PHE A 118 -0.02 1.92 -13.43
CA PHE A 118 -1.04 2.97 -13.40
C PHE A 118 -2.26 2.59 -12.57
N ALA A 119 -2.72 1.34 -12.63
CA ALA A 119 -3.85 0.89 -11.84
C ALA A 119 -3.58 1.00 -10.33
N SER A 120 -2.36 0.71 -9.88
CA SER A 120 -1.99 0.86 -8.47
C SER A 120 -2.00 2.31 -7.99
N ALA A 121 -1.62 3.25 -8.85
CA ALA A 121 -1.74 4.68 -8.54
C ALA A 121 -3.20 5.15 -8.43
N LEU A 122 -4.11 4.55 -9.19
CA LEU A 122 -5.55 4.87 -9.14
C LEU A 122 -6.26 4.19 -7.96
N LEU A 123 -5.92 2.92 -7.68
CA LEU A 123 -6.51 2.10 -6.62
C LEU A 123 -5.89 2.32 -5.24
N TYR A 124 -4.76 3.03 -5.17
CA TYR A 124 -4.04 3.32 -3.92
C TYR A 124 -3.73 2.09 -3.04
N SER A 125 -3.71 0.90 -3.64
CA SER A 125 -3.45 -0.33 -2.91
C SER A 125 -2.83 -1.39 -3.81
N GLN A 126 -1.64 -1.87 -3.41
CA GLN A 126 -0.95 -2.97 -4.07
C GLN A 126 -1.85 -4.22 -4.10
N ALA A 127 -2.43 -4.54 -2.94
CA ALA A 127 -3.26 -5.72 -2.76
C ALA A 127 -4.59 -5.62 -3.51
N ALA A 128 -5.25 -4.45 -3.51
CA ALA A 128 -6.50 -4.25 -4.25
C ALA A 128 -6.25 -4.36 -5.76
N THR A 129 -5.16 -3.76 -6.25
CA THR A 129 -4.75 -3.84 -7.66
C THR A 129 -4.52 -5.27 -8.09
N ALA A 130 -3.71 -6.02 -7.33
CA ALA A 130 -3.45 -7.42 -7.62
C ALA A 130 -4.73 -8.25 -7.57
N LYS A 131 -5.56 -8.07 -6.54
CA LYS A 131 -6.84 -8.79 -6.39
C LYS A 131 -7.80 -8.51 -7.55
N ALA A 132 -7.82 -7.28 -8.06
CA ALA A 132 -8.73 -6.87 -9.12
C ALA A 132 -8.29 -7.35 -10.51
N LEU A 133 -6.98 -7.30 -10.79
CA LEU A 133 -6.44 -7.44 -12.15
C LEU A 133 -5.68 -8.73 -12.40
N MET A 134 -5.07 -9.35 -11.38
CA MET A 134 -4.34 -10.62 -11.55
C MET A 134 -5.25 -11.77 -12.00
N PRO A 135 -6.45 -11.98 -11.44
CA PRO A 135 -7.34 -13.05 -11.92
C PRO A 135 -7.73 -12.88 -13.40
N MET A 136 -7.92 -11.63 -13.84
CA MET A 136 -8.21 -11.31 -15.24
C MET A 136 -7.01 -11.64 -16.13
N ALA A 137 -5.80 -11.24 -15.75
CA ALA A 137 -4.60 -11.56 -16.52
C ALA A 137 -4.39 -13.08 -16.67
N LEU A 138 -4.62 -13.85 -15.61
CA LEU A 138 -4.54 -15.31 -15.64
C LEU A 138 -5.63 -15.93 -16.54
N ALA A 139 -6.86 -15.39 -16.53
CA ALA A 139 -7.93 -15.84 -17.40
C ALA A 139 -7.63 -15.61 -18.90
N LEU A 140 -6.75 -14.66 -19.22
CA LEU A 140 -6.25 -14.39 -20.57
C LEU A 140 -5.03 -15.24 -20.96
N ASN A 141 -4.69 -16.26 -20.17
CA ASN A 141 -3.53 -17.13 -20.39
C ASN A 141 -2.19 -16.39 -20.42
N VAL A 142 -2.06 -15.30 -19.66
CA VAL A 142 -0.75 -14.69 -19.43
C VAL A 142 0.17 -15.69 -18.76
N SER A 143 1.41 -15.81 -19.26
CA SER A 143 2.37 -16.78 -18.72
C SER A 143 2.63 -16.53 -17.22
N PRO A 144 2.89 -17.58 -16.41
CA PRO A 144 3.27 -17.42 -15.01
C PRO A 144 4.49 -16.49 -14.83
N LEU A 145 5.46 -16.58 -15.74
CA LEU A 145 6.61 -15.69 -15.78
C LEU A 145 6.18 -14.22 -15.90
N THR A 146 5.34 -13.89 -16.88
CA THR A 146 4.84 -12.53 -17.09
C THR A 146 4.04 -12.03 -15.90
N ALA A 147 3.19 -12.87 -15.30
CA ALA A 147 2.39 -12.52 -14.14
C ALA A 147 3.26 -12.18 -12.92
N VAL A 148 4.26 -13.02 -12.62
CA VAL A 148 5.18 -12.82 -11.49
C VAL A 148 6.11 -11.63 -11.74
N ALA A 149 6.71 -11.53 -12.92
CA ALA A 149 7.61 -10.42 -13.26
C ALA A 149 6.89 -9.07 -13.23
N SER A 150 5.65 -9.02 -13.71
CA SER A 150 4.85 -7.79 -13.73
C SER A 150 4.34 -7.39 -12.35
N PHE A 151 4.22 -8.34 -11.41
CA PHE A 151 3.63 -8.08 -10.09
C PHE A 151 4.31 -6.94 -9.34
N ALA A 152 5.63 -6.77 -9.45
CA ALA A 152 6.36 -5.68 -8.80
C ALA A 152 5.80 -4.28 -9.15
N ALA A 153 5.18 -4.13 -10.32
CA ALA A 153 4.60 -2.89 -10.80
C ALA A 153 3.35 -2.42 -10.02
N VAL A 154 2.73 -3.26 -9.18
CA VAL A 154 1.67 -2.81 -8.26
C VAL A 154 2.19 -1.80 -7.21
N SER A 155 3.50 -1.57 -7.18
CA SER A 155 4.15 -0.61 -6.28
C SER A 155 4.12 0.84 -6.76
N GLY A 156 3.39 1.16 -7.84
CA GLY A 156 3.21 2.51 -8.38
C GLY A 156 2.43 3.50 -7.48
N LEU A 157 2.29 3.22 -6.19
CA LEU A 157 1.55 4.03 -5.22
C LEU A 157 2.11 5.44 -5.04
N PHE A 158 3.40 5.63 -5.34
CA PHE A 158 4.08 6.92 -5.20
C PHE A 158 3.84 7.85 -6.39
N ILE A 159 3.21 7.40 -7.49
CA ILE A 159 3.01 8.21 -8.70
C ILE A 159 2.24 9.50 -8.39
N LEU A 160 1.23 9.39 -7.52
CA LEU A 160 0.46 10.52 -7.03
C LEU A 160 0.94 10.84 -5.60
N PRO A 161 1.15 12.12 -5.25
CA PRO A 161 1.72 12.53 -3.98
C PRO A 161 0.69 12.53 -2.85
N THR A 162 -0.06 11.44 -2.76
CA THR A 162 -1.27 11.27 -1.95
C THR A 162 -1.17 10.01 -1.09
N TYR A 163 -0.13 9.18 -1.31
CA TYR A 163 0.17 8.04 -0.47
C TYR A 163 0.66 8.48 0.93
N PRO A 164 0.14 7.92 2.04
CA PRO A 164 0.39 8.40 3.40
C PRO A 164 1.85 8.59 3.76
N THR A 165 2.69 7.61 3.40
CA THR A 165 4.11 7.64 3.75
C THR A 165 4.85 8.73 3.00
N LEU A 166 4.43 9.06 1.78
CA LEU A 166 4.99 10.15 0.98
C LEU A 166 4.61 11.50 1.56
N VAL A 167 3.32 11.70 1.87
CA VAL A 167 2.84 12.96 2.46
C VAL A 167 3.48 13.18 3.84
N ALA A 168 3.56 12.13 4.66
CA ALA A 168 4.25 12.19 5.95
C ALA A 168 5.73 12.54 5.77
N ALA A 169 6.44 11.93 4.81
CA ALA A 169 7.84 12.25 4.55
C ALA A 169 8.05 13.71 4.13
N VAL A 170 7.14 14.27 3.32
CA VAL A 170 7.19 15.70 2.94
C VAL A 170 6.93 16.62 4.14
N GLN A 171 5.96 16.27 4.99
CA GLN A 171 5.55 17.10 6.14
C GLN A 171 6.51 17.01 7.32
N MET A 172 7.19 15.88 7.49
CA MET A 172 8.18 15.65 8.55
C MET A 172 9.61 16.05 8.13
N ASP A 173 9.82 16.48 6.89
CA ASP A 173 11.14 16.93 6.44
C ASP A 173 11.44 18.37 6.90
N ASP A 174 12.24 18.44 7.96
CA ASP A 174 12.76 19.67 8.56
C ASP A 174 13.85 20.34 7.71
N THR A 175 14.47 19.62 6.75
CA THR A 175 15.54 20.17 5.89
C THR A 175 15.01 21.00 4.72
N GLY A 176 13.74 20.79 4.35
CA GLY A 176 13.11 21.45 3.22
C GLY A 176 13.50 20.91 1.84
N THR A 177 14.25 19.82 1.79
CA THR A 177 14.71 19.18 0.54
C THR A 177 13.65 18.28 -0.10
N THR A 178 12.65 17.87 0.67
CA THR A 178 11.54 17.01 0.26
C THR A 178 10.26 17.84 0.17
N ARG A 179 9.91 18.28 -1.04
CA ARG A 179 8.73 19.11 -1.31
C ARG A 179 7.98 18.63 -2.54
N ILE A 180 6.67 18.83 -2.54
CA ILE A 180 5.82 18.67 -3.72
C ILE A 180 5.92 19.96 -4.52
N GLY A 181 6.30 19.85 -5.79
CA GLY A 181 6.45 20.97 -6.71
C GLY A 181 5.12 21.43 -7.31
N LYS A 182 5.20 22.25 -8.35
CA LYS A 182 4.01 22.85 -9.01
C LYS A 182 3.07 21.83 -9.67
N PHE A 183 3.60 20.69 -10.11
CA PHE A 183 2.83 19.65 -10.81
C PHE A 183 2.65 18.43 -9.91
N VAL A 184 1.56 17.69 -10.11
CA VAL A 184 1.21 16.50 -9.30
C VAL A 184 2.33 15.46 -9.30
N PHE A 185 2.98 15.23 -10.45
CA PHE A 185 4.10 14.27 -10.58
C PHE A 185 5.46 14.84 -10.17
N ASN A 186 5.53 16.14 -9.83
CA ASN A 186 6.78 16.80 -9.49
C ASN A 186 7.09 16.63 -8.00
N HIS A 187 7.60 15.46 -7.62
CA HIS A 187 8.04 15.17 -6.25
C HIS A 187 9.27 14.25 -6.25
N PRO A 188 10.13 14.29 -5.21
CA PRO A 188 11.42 13.60 -5.19
C PRO A 188 11.32 12.07 -5.29
N PHE A 189 10.18 11.50 -4.92
CA PHE A 189 9.95 10.05 -4.96
C PHE A 189 9.67 9.50 -6.36
N PHE A 190 9.28 10.33 -7.33
CA PHE A 190 8.80 9.86 -8.63
C PHE A 190 9.88 9.15 -9.44
N ILE A 191 11.06 9.77 -9.57
CA ILE A 191 12.16 9.22 -10.36
C ILE A 191 12.74 7.95 -9.70
N PRO A 192 13.16 7.97 -8.41
CA PRO A 192 13.72 6.78 -7.77
C PRO A 192 12.72 5.63 -7.68
N GLY A 193 11.45 5.94 -7.38
CA GLY A 193 10.38 4.94 -7.33
C GLY A 193 10.15 4.29 -8.69
N THR A 194 10.03 5.08 -9.75
CA THR A 194 9.82 4.57 -11.11
C THR A 194 11.00 3.71 -11.55
N LEU A 195 12.23 4.16 -11.32
CA LEU A 195 13.44 3.37 -11.62
C LEU A 195 13.44 2.05 -10.84
N GLY A 196 13.10 2.06 -9.55
CA GLY A 196 13.00 0.85 -8.73
C GLY A 196 11.99 -0.15 -9.29
N VAL A 197 10.80 0.31 -9.69
CA VAL A 197 9.78 -0.54 -10.29
C VAL A 197 10.23 -1.10 -11.64
N VAL A 198 10.77 -0.26 -12.53
CA VAL A 198 11.25 -0.68 -13.86
C VAL A 198 12.34 -1.74 -13.70
N LEU A 199 13.34 -1.50 -12.86
CA LEU A 199 14.41 -2.45 -12.61
C LEU A 199 13.88 -3.76 -12.00
N ALA A 200 12.95 -3.69 -11.06
CA ALA A 200 12.35 -4.88 -10.45
C ALA A 200 11.59 -5.73 -11.49
N VAL A 201 10.83 -5.11 -12.38
CA VAL A 201 10.13 -5.80 -13.47
C VAL A 201 11.13 -6.40 -14.47
N CYS A 202 12.13 -5.63 -14.90
CA CYS A 202 13.18 -6.10 -15.80
C CYS A 202 13.94 -7.30 -15.22
N PHE A 203 14.38 -7.22 -13.96
CA PHE A 203 15.03 -8.34 -13.28
C PHE A 203 14.08 -9.52 -13.07
N GLY A 204 12.79 -9.27 -12.82
CA GLY A 204 11.77 -10.31 -12.76
C GLY A 204 11.66 -11.11 -14.05
N PHE A 205 11.65 -10.43 -15.20
CA PHE A 205 11.65 -11.09 -16.52
C PHE A 205 12.98 -11.81 -16.80
N LEU A 206 14.11 -11.16 -16.51
CA LEU A 206 15.43 -11.74 -16.75
C LEU A 206 15.64 -13.00 -15.90
N LEU A 207 15.54 -12.89 -14.57
CA LEU A 207 15.75 -14.02 -13.67
C LEU A 207 14.71 -15.11 -13.88
N GLY A 208 13.44 -14.73 -14.05
CA GLY A 208 12.38 -15.69 -14.29
C GLY A 208 12.58 -16.48 -15.59
N SER A 209 13.16 -15.90 -16.64
CA SER A 209 13.48 -16.63 -17.89
C SER A 209 14.55 -17.70 -17.73
N PHE A 210 15.36 -17.65 -16.66
CA PHE A 210 16.33 -18.70 -16.34
C PHE A 210 15.77 -19.76 -15.38
N MET A 211 14.71 -19.42 -14.63
CA MET A 211 14.20 -20.23 -13.52
C MET A 211 12.91 -21.00 -13.84
N LEU A 212 12.12 -20.51 -14.80
CA LEU A 212 10.80 -21.03 -15.21
C LEU A 212 10.81 -21.43 -16.68
#